data_AF-A0A1G7ATA5-F1
#
_entry.id   AF-A0A1G7ATA5-F1
#
_cell.length_a   1.000
_cell.length_b   1.000
_cell.length_c   1.000
_cell.angle_alpha   90.00
_cell.angle_beta   90.00
_cell.angle_gamma   90.00
#
_symmetry.space_group_name_H-M   'P 1'
#
loop_
_entity.id
_entity.type
_entity.pdbx_description
1 polymer ?
#
loop_
_entity_poly.entity_id
_entity_poly.type
_entity_poly.pdbx_seq_one_letter_code
_entity_poly.pdbx_strand_id
1 'polypeptide(L)'
;MEIDAAILMSDDANPRPALIASAETDPAAARDARRDRLRAVEHWLYLIDVDLEDDVIDRIGASGHDTVVIDYIASEAWNADHPMAETMDRLSGPAGNRLVLAYIDIGQTEDYRTYWRDGWGIGNPWWITALDPDGWEGNYPVAFWAEPYQDIWLADGGLLDGIVEAGFDGVYLDWVEACDDPDVIAAAESDGLEPAVCRVAGPGHLRAAAPGPMIRASRRPWAFDGRGAPGSNCADTVRRPDWRPPSCRV
;
A
#
# COMPACT_ATOMS: atom_id res chain seq x y z
N MET A 1 -44.15 53.82 -3.00
CA MET A 1 -43.12 54.27 -3.96
C MET A 1 -41.84 53.56 -3.58
N GLU A 2 -41.37 52.50 -4.19
CA GLU A 2 -41.75 51.60 -5.30
C GLU A 2 -41.16 50.24 -4.84
N ILE A 3 -41.91 49.12 -4.89
CA ILE A 3 -41.87 48.13 -5.99
C ILE A 3 -40.44 47.61 -6.15
N ASP A 4 -40.05 46.44 -5.65
CA ASP A 4 -40.41 45.06 -6.06
C ASP A 4 -39.07 44.40 -6.40
N ALA A 5 -38.84 43.09 -6.34
CA ALA A 5 -39.61 41.96 -5.85
C ALA A 5 -38.61 40.79 -5.80
N ALA A 6 -38.94 39.84 -4.93
CA ALA A 6 -38.85 38.39 -5.15
C ALA A 6 -37.47 37.81 -5.54
N ILE A 7 -36.99 36.75 -4.89
CA ILE A 7 -37.71 35.48 -4.75
C ILE A 7 -37.21 34.76 -3.48
N LEU A 8 -38.18 34.49 -2.61
CA LEU A 8 -38.40 33.28 -1.77
C LEU A 8 -37.19 32.77 -0.98
N MET A 9 -37.09 33.17 0.29
CA MET A 9 -37.64 32.47 1.46
C MET A 9 -36.96 31.12 1.71
N SER A 10 -36.09 31.02 2.72
CA SER A 10 -36.46 30.84 4.16
C SER A 10 -37.27 29.56 4.33
N ASP A 11 -36.97 28.62 5.20
CA ASP A 11 -36.28 28.56 6.49
C ASP A 11 -36.27 27.02 6.76
N ASP A 12 -35.51 26.34 7.59
CA ASP A 12 -34.73 26.67 8.77
C ASP A 12 -33.94 25.38 9.09
N ALA A 13 -32.79 25.55 9.74
CA ALA A 13 -32.23 24.61 10.71
C ALA A 13 -32.05 23.12 10.33
N ASN A 14 -30.83 22.78 9.87
CA ASN A 14 -30.01 21.88 10.66
C ASN A 14 -28.53 22.30 10.50
N PRO A 15 -28.01 23.21 11.35
CA PRO A 15 -26.57 23.31 11.46
C PRO A 15 -26.13 21.93 11.98
N ARG A 16 -25.27 21.25 11.23
CA ARG A 16 -24.54 20.08 11.75
C ARG A 16 -24.17 20.42 13.21
N PRO A 17 -24.41 19.54 14.20
CA PRO A 17 -23.54 19.57 15.35
C PRO A 17 -22.16 19.52 14.73
N ALA A 18 -21.40 20.61 14.85
CA ALA A 18 -20.00 20.61 14.54
C ALA A 18 -19.51 19.33 15.22
N LEU A 19 -19.13 18.33 14.43
CA LEU A 19 -18.42 17.19 14.95
C LEU A 19 -17.26 17.88 15.64
N ILE A 20 -17.32 17.83 16.96
CA ILE A 20 -16.36 18.44 17.86
C ILE A 20 -15.03 18.16 17.20
N ALA A 21 -14.28 19.23 16.87
CA ALA A 21 -12.89 19.13 16.45
C ALA A 21 -12.29 18.06 17.35
N SER A 22 -12.09 16.85 16.82
CA SER A 22 -11.69 15.74 17.65
C SER A 22 -10.33 16.18 18.13
N ALA A 23 -10.27 16.43 19.44
CA ALA A 23 -9.12 16.97 20.14
C ALA A 23 -7.88 16.39 19.50
N GLU A 24 -6.93 17.27 19.11
CA GLU A 24 -5.60 16.90 18.63
C GLU A 24 -5.15 15.68 19.41
N THR A 25 -5.30 14.52 18.80
CA THR A 25 -5.17 13.27 19.50
C THR A 25 -3.67 13.15 19.71
N ASP A 26 -3.22 13.08 20.96
CA ASP A 26 -1.80 12.93 21.27
C ASP A 26 -1.19 11.92 20.29
N PRO A 27 -0.23 12.32 19.43
CA PRO A 27 0.31 11.43 18.40
C PRO A 27 0.85 10.13 18.99
N ALA A 28 1.33 10.15 20.24
CA ALA A 28 1.74 8.95 20.95
C ALA A 28 0.56 8.03 21.28
N ALA A 29 -0.54 8.58 21.80
CA ALA A 29 -1.76 7.83 22.10
C ALA A 29 -2.41 7.26 20.84
N ALA A 30 -2.47 8.03 19.74
CA ALA A 30 -2.98 7.56 18.46
C ALA A 30 -2.12 6.41 17.88
N ARG A 31 -0.80 6.49 18.03
CA ARG A 31 0.13 5.43 17.65
C ARG A 31 -0.05 4.17 18.51
N ASP A 32 -0.24 4.32 19.81
CA ASP A 32 -0.42 3.18 20.72
C ASP A 32 -1.77 2.50 20.47
N ALA A 33 -2.84 3.26 20.23
CA ALA A 33 -4.12 2.71 19.77
C ALA A 33 -3.99 1.94 18.46
N ARG A 34 -3.23 2.46 17.47
CA ARG A 34 -2.92 1.72 16.22
C ARG A 34 -2.18 0.41 16.48
N ARG A 35 -1.21 0.40 17.40
CA ARG A 35 -0.46 -0.82 17.77
C ARG A 35 -1.36 -1.85 18.45
N ASP A 36 -2.27 -1.42 19.31
CA ASP A 36 -3.19 -2.31 19.98
C ASP A 36 -4.22 -2.90 19.01
N ARG A 37 -4.72 -2.08 18.06
CA ARG A 37 -5.52 -2.58 16.93
C ARG A 37 -4.76 -3.65 16.13
N LEU A 38 -3.51 -3.39 15.76
CA LEU A 38 -2.69 -4.34 15.00
C LEU A 38 -2.44 -5.65 15.76
N ARG A 39 -2.29 -5.60 17.08
CA ARG A 39 -2.14 -6.80 17.93
C ARG A 39 -3.43 -7.62 18.07
N ALA A 40 -4.58 -7.00 17.84
CA ALA A 40 -5.90 -7.61 17.96
C ALA A 40 -6.45 -8.16 16.65
N VAL A 41 -5.71 -8.05 15.54
CA VAL A 41 -6.12 -8.56 14.22
C VAL A 41 -6.26 -10.08 14.25
N GLU A 42 -7.44 -10.59 13.92
CA GLU A 42 -7.72 -12.02 13.76
C GLU A 42 -7.99 -12.37 12.29
N HIS A 43 -8.61 -11.45 11.55
CA HIS A 43 -8.97 -11.62 10.15
C HIS A 43 -8.44 -10.48 9.29
N TRP A 44 -7.71 -10.82 8.23
CA TRP A 44 -7.15 -9.86 7.31
C TRP A 44 -7.46 -10.22 5.86
N LEU A 45 -7.62 -9.20 5.03
CA LEU A 45 -7.76 -9.32 3.58
C LEU A 45 -6.51 -8.74 2.91
N TYR A 46 -6.01 -9.42 1.89
CA TYR A 46 -4.94 -8.96 1.03
C TYR A 46 -5.45 -8.94 -0.41
N LEU A 47 -5.55 -7.76 -1.02
CA LEU A 47 -6.08 -7.56 -2.36
C LEU A 47 -5.35 -6.40 -3.05
N ILE A 48 -4.31 -6.72 -3.81
CA ILE A 48 -3.47 -5.75 -4.54
C ILE A 48 -3.90 -5.65 -6.00
N ASP A 49 -5.13 -5.19 -6.21
CA ASP A 49 -5.70 -4.92 -7.53
C ASP A 49 -5.93 -3.40 -7.67
N VAL A 50 -5.59 -2.84 -8.83
CA VAL A 50 -5.73 -1.42 -9.14
C VAL A 50 -7.06 -1.11 -9.82
N ASP A 51 -7.75 -2.11 -10.36
CA ASP A 51 -9.03 -1.97 -11.05
C ASP A 51 -10.20 -2.41 -10.15
N LEU A 52 -10.24 -1.88 -8.92
CA LEU A 52 -11.30 -2.21 -7.95
C LEU A 52 -12.64 -1.60 -8.35
N GLU A 53 -13.58 -2.46 -8.74
CA GLU A 53 -14.98 -2.08 -8.97
C GLU A 53 -15.67 -1.66 -7.65
N ASP A 54 -16.64 -0.76 -7.76
CA ASP A 54 -17.37 -0.23 -6.59
C ASP A 54 -18.03 -1.34 -5.75
N ASP A 55 -18.59 -2.37 -6.36
CA ASP A 55 -19.22 -3.46 -5.64
C ASP A 55 -18.19 -4.27 -4.81
N VAL A 56 -16.95 -4.38 -5.29
CA VAL A 56 -15.84 -5.00 -4.56
C VAL A 56 -15.49 -4.15 -3.34
N ILE A 57 -15.33 -2.82 -3.52
CA ILE A 57 -15.06 -1.90 -2.42
C ILE A 57 -16.15 -1.98 -1.36
N ASP A 58 -17.43 -1.99 -1.75
CA ASP A 58 -18.56 -2.09 -0.83
C ASP A 58 -18.60 -3.42 -0.07
N ARG A 59 -18.29 -4.53 -0.76
CA ARG A 59 -18.21 -5.85 -0.12
C ARG A 59 -17.08 -5.93 0.90
N ILE A 60 -15.93 -5.31 0.59
CA ILE A 60 -14.83 -5.20 1.56
C ILE A 60 -15.27 -4.32 2.72
N GLY A 61 -15.85 -3.16 2.45
CA GLY A 61 -16.43 -2.25 3.45
C GLY A 61 -17.35 -3.00 4.43
N ALA A 62 -18.30 -3.78 3.92
CA ALA A 62 -19.26 -4.55 4.72
C ALA A 62 -18.68 -5.81 5.41
N SER A 63 -17.45 -6.21 5.10
CA SER A 63 -16.85 -7.43 5.64
C SER A 63 -16.43 -7.32 7.10
N GLY A 64 -16.18 -8.46 7.75
CA GLY A 64 -15.69 -8.53 9.13
C GLY A 64 -14.16 -8.49 9.29
N HIS A 65 -13.40 -8.15 8.25
CA HIS A 65 -11.93 -8.11 8.36
C HIS A 65 -11.47 -6.96 9.25
N ASP A 66 -10.54 -7.24 10.16
CA ASP A 66 -9.92 -6.26 11.06
C ASP A 66 -8.87 -5.42 10.34
N THR A 67 -8.25 -5.98 9.30
CA THR A 67 -7.26 -5.32 8.46
C THR A 67 -7.49 -5.64 6.99
N VAL A 68 -7.31 -4.64 6.13
CA VAL A 68 -7.28 -4.81 4.68
C VAL A 68 -5.98 -4.21 4.16
N VAL A 69 -5.26 -4.96 3.34
CA VAL A 69 -4.14 -4.48 2.54
C VAL A 69 -4.63 -4.32 1.11
N ILE A 70 -4.54 -3.10 0.58
CA ILE A 70 -4.83 -2.80 -0.83
C ILE A 70 -3.67 -2.05 -1.47
N ASP A 71 -3.70 -1.97 -2.79
CA ASP A 71 -2.82 -1.07 -3.54
C ASP A 71 -3.16 0.41 -3.31
N TYR A 72 -2.17 1.29 -3.42
CA TYR A 72 -2.40 2.73 -3.55
C TYR A 72 -2.73 3.02 -5.03
N ILE A 73 -4.00 2.86 -5.40
CA ILE A 73 -4.48 2.88 -6.79
C ILE A 73 -4.03 4.14 -7.55
N ALA A 74 -4.03 5.31 -6.91
CA ALA A 74 -3.58 6.57 -7.52
C ALA A 74 -2.07 6.63 -7.83
N SER A 75 -1.28 5.64 -7.40
CA SER A 75 0.12 5.47 -7.84
C SER A 75 0.24 4.71 -9.15
N GLU A 76 -0.82 4.10 -9.66
CA GLU A 76 -0.85 3.50 -10.98
C GLU A 76 -1.13 4.60 -12.03
N ALA A 77 -0.35 4.61 -13.11
CA ALA A 77 -0.29 5.73 -14.04
C ALA A 77 -1.61 5.99 -14.79
N TRP A 78 -2.39 4.95 -15.05
CA TRP A 78 -3.69 5.01 -15.72
C TRP A 78 -4.85 5.33 -14.77
N ASN A 79 -4.66 5.12 -13.46
CA ASN A 79 -5.62 5.34 -12.38
C ASN A 79 -5.22 6.50 -11.45
N ALA A 80 -4.34 7.40 -11.90
CA ALA A 80 -3.80 8.51 -11.08
C ALA A 80 -4.88 9.45 -10.50
N ASP A 81 -6.04 9.57 -11.16
CA ASP A 81 -7.18 10.38 -10.71
C ASP A 81 -8.17 9.60 -9.81
N HIS A 82 -7.83 8.38 -9.36
CA HIS A 82 -8.71 7.54 -8.55
C HIS A 82 -9.09 8.23 -7.22
N PRO A 83 -10.38 8.24 -6.83
CA PRO A 83 -10.86 8.93 -5.64
C PRO A 83 -10.50 8.14 -4.35
N MET A 84 -9.24 8.24 -3.94
CA MET A 84 -8.72 7.51 -2.79
C MET A 84 -9.42 7.85 -1.47
N ALA A 85 -9.81 9.10 -1.25
CA ALA A 85 -10.52 9.51 -0.03
C ALA A 85 -11.88 8.79 0.10
N GLU A 86 -12.66 8.71 -0.98
CA GLU A 86 -13.94 7.98 -0.99
C GLU A 86 -13.71 6.46 -0.80
N THR A 87 -12.66 5.93 -1.40
CA THR A 87 -12.26 4.53 -1.23
C THR A 87 -11.92 4.24 0.24
N MET A 88 -11.13 5.10 0.89
CA MET A 88 -10.77 4.93 2.30
C MET A 88 -11.98 5.05 3.23
N ASP A 89 -12.88 5.99 2.97
CA ASP A 89 -14.13 6.12 3.74
C ASP A 89 -14.94 4.81 3.72
N ARG A 90 -15.08 4.19 2.56
CA ARG A 90 -15.80 2.92 2.38
C ARG A 90 -15.04 1.74 3.00
N LEU A 91 -13.72 1.72 2.88
CA LEU A 91 -12.89 0.62 3.40
C LEU A 91 -12.68 0.66 4.91
N SER A 92 -12.83 1.80 5.57
CA SER A 92 -12.74 1.93 7.04
C SER A 92 -13.73 1.04 7.81
N GLY A 93 -14.78 0.57 7.12
CA GLY A 93 -15.78 -0.37 7.62
C GLY A 93 -16.82 0.26 8.55
N PRO A 94 -17.85 -0.49 8.98
CA PRO A 94 -19.05 0.08 9.61
C PRO A 94 -18.79 0.73 10.98
N ALA A 95 -17.70 0.36 11.64
CA ALA A 95 -17.29 0.91 12.94
C ALA A 95 -16.10 1.88 12.84
N GLY A 96 -15.55 2.12 11.64
CA GLY A 96 -14.35 2.93 11.44
C GLY A 96 -13.09 2.42 12.16
N ASN A 97 -13.10 1.16 12.60
CA ASN A 97 -12.04 0.59 13.43
C ASN A 97 -11.10 -0.35 12.65
N ARG A 98 -11.38 -0.58 11.36
CA ARG A 98 -10.52 -1.38 10.50
C ARG A 98 -9.20 -0.64 10.23
N LEU A 99 -8.10 -1.38 10.17
CA LEU A 99 -6.84 -0.87 9.63
C LEU A 99 -6.81 -1.04 8.11
N VAL A 100 -6.62 0.03 7.36
CA VAL A 100 -6.39 -0.04 5.90
C VAL A 100 -4.93 0.28 5.63
N LEU A 101 -4.20 -0.66 5.02
CA LEU A 101 -2.77 -0.55 4.77
C LEU A 101 -2.49 -0.50 3.27
N ALA A 102 -1.60 0.42 2.86
CA ALA A 102 -1.13 0.50 1.49
C ALA A 102 -0.04 -0.55 1.24
N TYR A 103 -0.21 -1.37 0.22
CA TYR A 103 0.86 -2.19 -0.34
C TYR A 103 1.95 -1.31 -0.94
N ILE A 104 3.20 -1.62 -0.62
CA ILE A 104 4.39 -0.98 -1.17
C ILE A 104 5.41 -2.06 -1.45
N ASP A 105 5.87 -2.16 -2.70
CA ASP A 105 7.10 -2.89 -3.02
C ASP A 105 8.31 -1.98 -2.81
N ILE A 106 9.20 -2.36 -1.90
CA ILE A 106 10.43 -1.59 -1.59
C ILE A 106 11.70 -2.20 -2.17
N GLY A 107 11.61 -3.41 -2.74
CA GLY A 107 12.73 -4.12 -3.34
C GLY A 107 12.69 -4.11 -4.86
N GLN A 108 11.57 -3.65 -5.44
CA GLN A 108 11.37 -3.52 -6.87
C GLN A 108 10.87 -2.13 -7.24
N THR A 109 10.94 -1.85 -8.53
CA THR A 109 10.28 -0.72 -9.18
C THR A 109 9.37 -1.26 -10.26
N GLU A 110 8.28 -0.55 -10.51
CA GLU A 110 7.16 -1.02 -11.32
C GLU A 110 6.90 -0.01 -12.46
N ASP A 111 6.92 -0.45 -13.71
CA ASP A 111 6.84 0.46 -14.87
C ASP A 111 5.45 1.03 -15.16
N TYR A 112 4.42 0.50 -14.51
CA TYR A 112 3.06 1.00 -14.54
C TYR A 112 2.77 2.07 -13.48
N ARG A 113 3.75 2.47 -12.66
CA ARG A 113 3.56 3.47 -11.61
C ARG A 113 3.80 4.89 -12.11
N THR A 114 3.17 5.87 -11.47
CA THR A 114 3.26 7.30 -11.78
C THR A 114 4.68 7.88 -11.69
N TYR A 115 5.58 7.23 -10.95
CA TYR A 115 6.97 7.65 -10.82
C TYR A 115 7.87 7.17 -11.97
N TRP A 116 7.44 6.17 -12.74
CA TRP A 116 8.23 5.62 -13.83
C TRP A 116 8.46 6.70 -14.90
N ARG A 117 9.67 6.74 -15.47
CA ARG A 117 10.04 7.76 -16.46
C ARG A 117 10.44 7.12 -17.78
N ASP A 118 10.19 7.85 -18.85
CA ASP A 118 10.62 7.46 -20.19
C ASP A 118 12.11 7.13 -20.24
N GLY A 119 12.43 5.98 -20.82
CA GLY A 119 13.80 5.48 -20.96
C GLY A 119 14.34 4.75 -19.74
N TRP A 120 13.55 4.58 -18.67
CA TRP A 120 13.91 3.68 -17.59
C TRP A 120 13.94 2.22 -18.04
N GLY A 121 14.82 1.43 -17.42
CA GLY A 121 15.07 0.03 -17.70
C GLY A 121 16.33 -0.45 -16.98
N ILE A 122 16.69 -1.72 -17.16
CA ILE A 122 17.85 -2.31 -16.46
C ILE A 122 19.13 -1.52 -16.76
N GLY A 123 19.81 -1.11 -15.69
CA GLY A 123 21.02 -0.28 -15.73
C GLY A 123 20.79 1.20 -16.01
N ASN A 124 19.54 1.64 -16.27
CA ASN A 124 19.19 3.04 -16.43
C ASN A 124 17.81 3.36 -15.84
N PRO A 125 17.71 4.05 -14.70
CA PRO A 125 18.82 4.47 -13.84
C PRO A 125 19.60 3.27 -13.29
N TRP A 126 20.83 3.52 -12.88
CA TRP A 126 21.77 2.48 -12.45
C TRP A 126 21.23 1.58 -11.35
N TRP A 127 20.28 2.09 -10.55
CA TRP A 127 19.67 1.36 -9.44
C TRP A 127 18.60 0.36 -9.89
N ILE A 128 18.21 0.29 -11.18
CA ILE A 128 17.39 -0.80 -11.71
C ILE A 128 18.34 -1.95 -12.10
N THR A 129 18.26 -3.06 -11.37
CA THR A 129 19.33 -4.06 -11.37
C THR A 129 19.09 -5.24 -12.33
N ALA A 130 17.85 -5.71 -12.43
CA ALA A 130 17.52 -6.92 -13.19
C ALA A 130 16.06 -6.97 -13.64
N LEU A 131 15.68 -8.04 -14.34
CA LEU A 131 14.28 -8.43 -14.51
C LEU A 131 13.81 -9.16 -13.24
N ASP A 132 12.53 -9.09 -12.93
CA ASP A 132 11.95 -9.88 -11.85
C ASP A 132 12.23 -11.40 -12.04
N PRO A 133 12.76 -12.09 -11.02
CA PRO A 133 13.13 -13.51 -11.11
C PRO A 133 11.93 -14.46 -11.15
N ASP A 134 10.76 -14.02 -10.70
CA ASP A 134 9.52 -14.80 -10.66
C ASP A 134 8.66 -14.60 -11.93
N GLY A 135 9.09 -13.71 -12.84
CA GLY A 135 8.46 -13.46 -14.13
C GLY A 135 7.31 -12.45 -14.08
N TRP A 136 7.25 -11.60 -13.05
CA TRP A 136 6.31 -10.48 -13.00
C TRP A 136 6.71 -9.41 -14.00
N GLU A 137 6.00 -9.35 -15.12
CA GLU A 137 6.21 -8.33 -16.15
C GLU A 137 6.03 -6.93 -15.55
N GLY A 138 6.90 -6.01 -15.95
CA GLY A 138 6.91 -4.63 -15.47
C GLY A 138 7.49 -4.42 -14.07
N ASN A 139 7.95 -5.47 -13.39
CA ASN A 139 8.63 -5.38 -12.10
C ASN A 139 10.15 -5.59 -12.28
N TYR A 140 10.94 -4.75 -11.62
CA TYR A 140 12.40 -4.78 -11.74
C TYR A 140 13.04 -4.66 -10.35
N PRO A 141 13.83 -5.65 -9.89
CA PRO A 141 14.61 -5.52 -8.67
C PRO A 141 15.49 -4.28 -8.67
N VAL A 142 15.59 -3.62 -7.52
CA VAL A 142 16.35 -2.38 -7.39
C VAL A 142 17.44 -2.45 -6.33
N ALA A 143 18.46 -1.62 -6.52
CA ALA A 143 19.38 -1.21 -5.47
C ALA A 143 18.65 -0.30 -4.48
N PHE A 144 17.84 -0.86 -3.58
CA PHE A 144 16.97 -0.11 -2.67
C PHE A 144 17.72 0.80 -1.67
N TRP A 145 19.05 0.65 -1.56
CA TRP A 145 19.92 1.58 -0.82
C TRP A 145 20.21 2.88 -1.59
N ALA A 146 19.91 2.93 -2.89
CA ALA A 146 20.17 4.10 -3.71
C ALA A 146 19.27 5.27 -3.28
N GLU A 147 19.90 6.37 -2.87
CA GLU A 147 19.19 7.61 -2.47
C GLU A 147 18.17 8.07 -3.53
N PRO A 148 18.48 8.09 -4.85
CA PRO A 148 17.49 8.47 -5.86
C PRO A 148 16.27 7.55 -5.96
N TYR A 149 16.39 6.27 -5.56
CA TYR A 149 15.24 5.36 -5.47
C TYR A 149 14.45 5.62 -4.19
N GLN A 150 15.14 5.82 -3.06
CA GLN A 150 14.50 6.17 -1.79
C GLN A 150 13.70 7.48 -1.88
N ASP A 151 14.21 8.47 -2.62
CA ASP A 151 13.54 9.75 -2.83
C ASP A 151 12.17 9.63 -3.51
N ILE A 152 11.94 8.60 -4.34
CA ILE A 152 10.62 8.34 -4.94
C ILE A 152 9.55 8.15 -3.83
N TRP A 153 9.96 7.51 -2.74
CA TRP A 153 9.09 7.22 -1.60
C TRP A 153 9.13 8.30 -0.53
N LEU A 154 10.33 8.79 -0.20
CA LEU A 154 10.62 9.50 1.06
C LEU A 154 10.77 11.02 0.91
N ALA A 155 11.04 11.54 -0.29
CA ALA A 155 11.20 12.98 -0.46
C ALA A 155 9.87 13.72 -0.24
N ASP A 156 9.94 15.02 0.03
CA ASP A 156 8.74 15.88 0.12
C ASP A 156 7.95 15.77 -1.20
N GLY A 157 6.67 15.39 -1.11
CA GLY A 157 5.80 15.10 -2.25
C GLY A 157 6.02 13.73 -2.90
N GLY A 158 6.76 12.84 -2.23
CA GLY A 158 6.93 11.44 -2.63
C GLY A 158 5.67 10.60 -2.38
N LEU A 159 5.74 9.31 -2.73
CA LEU A 159 4.57 8.43 -2.65
C LEU A 159 4.03 8.25 -1.22
N LEU A 160 4.89 8.28 -0.19
CA LEU A 160 4.43 8.15 1.19
C LEU A 160 3.57 9.34 1.61
N ASP A 161 3.85 10.56 1.14
CA ASP A 161 3.01 11.72 1.41
C ASP A 161 1.61 11.50 0.81
N GLY A 162 1.54 11.04 -0.45
CA GLY A 162 0.27 10.69 -1.09
C GLY A 162 -0.50 9.57 -0.37
N ILE A 163 0.19 8.56 0.14
CA ILE A 163 -0.41 7.48 0.95
C ILE A 163 -0.98 8.02 2.27
N VAL A 164 -0.26 8.92 2.94
CA VAL A 164 -0.73 9.57 4.17
C VAL A 164 -1.93 10.47 3.90
N GLU A 165 -1.87 11.29 2.84
CA GLU A 165 -2.95 12.17 2.41
C GLU A 165 -4.21 11.41 1.99
N ALA A 166 -4.05 10.25 1.36
CA ALA A 166 -5.15 9.37 0.98
C ALA A 166 -5.92 8.81 2.19
N GLY A 167 -5.30 8.75 3.37
CA GLY A 167 -5.93 8.30 4.62
C GLY A 167 -5.62 6.87 5.04
N PHE A 168 -4.57 6.25 4.49
CA PHE A 168 -4.12 4.93 4.94
C PHE A 168 -3.65 4.96 6.40
N ASP A 169 -3.95 3.90 7.16
CA ASP A 169 -3.49 3.76 8.55
C ASP A 169 -2.00 3.41 8.64
N GLY A 170 -1.41 2.88 7.56
CA GLY A 170 -0.03 2.43 7.50
C GLY A 170 0.31 1.73 6.18
N VAL A 171 1.43 1.03 6.16
CA VAL A 171 1.96 0.37 4.96
C VAL A 171 2.29 -1.09 5.19
N TYR A 172 2.12 -1.88 4.14
CA TYR A 172 2.52 -3.27 4.02
C TYR A 172 3.69 -3.33 3.04
N LEU A 173 4.88 -3.65 3.55
CA LEU A 173 6.13 -3.67 2.78
C LEU A 173 6.35 -5.05 2.19
N ASP A 174 6.42 -5.12 0.87
CA ASP A 174 6.80 -6.32 0.12
C ASP A 174 8.26 -6.28 -0.35
N TRP A 175 8.77 -7.44 -0.76
CA TRP A 175 10.12 -7.63 -1.26
C TRP A 175 11.22 -7.18 -0.28
N VAL A 176 10.94 -7.26 1.02
CA VAL A 176 11.92 -6.94 2.07
C VAL A 176 13.14 -7.89 2.05
N GLU A 177 12.96 -9.08 1.45
CA GLU A 177 13.99 -10.07 1.19
C GLU A 177 14.85 -9.79 -0.05
N ALA A 178 14.68 -8.65 -0.74
CA ALA A 178 15.53 -8.26 -1.88
C ALA A 178 17.03 -8.46 -1.61
N CYS A 179 17.44 -8.32 -0.35
CA CYS A 179 18.80 -8.57 0.13
C CYS A 179 19.35 -9.97 -0.15
N ASP A 180 18.47 -10.96 -0.37
CA ASP A 180 18.81 -12.35 -0.65
C ASP A 180 18.72 -12.67 -2.15
N ASP A 181 18.31 -11.71 -2.99
CA ASP A 181 18.27 -11.86 -4.45
C ASP A 181 19.69 -11.78 -5.04
N PRO A 182 20.10 -12.70 -5.93
CA PRO A 182 21.46 -12.74 -6.48
C PRO A 182 21.87 -11.48 -7.25
N ASP A 183 20.95 -10.87 -8.00
CA ASP A 183 21.26 -9.68 -8.81
C ASP A 183 21.36 -8.44 -7.93
N VAL A 184 20.50 -8.35 -6.90
CA VAL A 184 20.62 -7.31 -5.86
C VAL A 184 21.91 -7.47 -5.06
N ILE A 185 22.31 -8.70 -4.70
CA ILE A 185 23.59 -8.96 -4.03
C ILE A 185 24.76 -8.51 -4.92
N ALA A 186 24.74 -8.87 -6.20
CA ALA A 186 25.79 -8.47 -7.14
C ALA A 186 25.88 -6.93 -7.29
N ALA A 187 24.73 -6.25 -7.33
CA ALA A 187 24.69 -4.78 -7.34
C ALA A 187 25.28 -4.20 -6.04
N ALA A 188 24.93 -4.75 -4.88
CA ALA A 188 25.47 -4.31 -3.59
C ALA A 188 27.00 -4.49 -3.52
N GLU A 189 27.51 -5.64 -3.98
CA GLU A 189 28.95 -5.92 -4.04
C GLU A 189 29.69 -4.97 -4.98
N SER A 190 29.09 -4.65 -6.14
CA SER A 190 29.62 -3.66 -7.08
C SER A 190 29.72 -2.25 -6.49
N ASP A 191 28.78 -1.91 -5.59
CA ASP A 191 28.76 -0.63 -4.85
C ASP A 191 29.63 -0.64 -3.59
N GLY A 192 30.30 -1.76 -3.29
CA GLY A 192 31.16 -1.91 -2.10
C GLY A 192 30.39 -2.05 -0.79
N LEU A 193 29.12 -2.47 -0.84
CA LEU A 193 28.30 -2.73 0.32
C LEU A 193 28.40 -4.20 0.74
N GLU A 194 28.52 -4.43 2.05
CA GLU A 194 28.39 -5.77 2.62
C GLU A 194 26.93 -6.24 2.50
N PRO A 195 26.65 -7.49 2.08
CA PRO A 195 25.28 -8.02 1.96
C PRO A 195 24.46 -7.93 3.26
N ALA A 196 25.11 -7.78 4.42
CA ALA A 196 24.43 -7.54 5.69
C ALA A 196 23.86 -6.13 5.86
N VAL A 197 24.39 -5.12 5.15
CA VAL A 197 23.90 -3.72 5.16
C VAL A 197 22.50 -3.63 4.54
N CYS A 198 22.25 -4.45 3.52
CA CYS A 198 20.95 -4.62 2.87
C CYS A 198 19.82 -4.89 3.89
N ARG A 199 20.08 -5.72 4.92
CA ARG A 199 19.08 -6.11 5.95
C ARG A 199 18.69 -5.00 6.94
N VAL A 200 19.44 -3.90 7.00
CA VAL A 200 19.22 -2.81 7.99
C VAL A 200 18.72 -1.52 7.32
N ALA A 201 19.20 -1.22 6.11
CA ALA A 201 19.05 0.09 5.49
C ALA A 201 17.60 0.44 5.09
N GLY A 202 16.90 -0.46 4.38
CA GLY A 202 15.57 -0.15 3.83
C GLY A 202 14.51 0.07 4.92
N PRO A 203 14.24 -0.92 5.77
CA PRO A 203 13.14 -0.80 6.72
C PRO A 203 13.39 0.17 7.89
N GLY A 204 14.64 0.58 8.11
CA GLY A 204 15.03 1.59 9.10
C GLY A 204 14.69 3.02 8.67
N HIS A 205 14.94 3.35 7.40
CA HIS A 205 14.62 4.67 6.83
C HIS A 205 13.11 4.88 6.68
N LEU A 206 12.39 3.89 6.17
CA LEU A 206 10.92 3.95 6.03
C LEU A 206 10.21 4.18 7.37
N ARG A 207 10.75 3.63 8.47
CA ARG A 207 10.21 3.83 9.83
C ARG A 207 10.31 5.27 10.33
N ALA A 208 11.31 6.01 9.87
CA ALA A 208 11.49 7.40 10.25
C ALA A 208 10.55 8.33 9.46
N ALA A 209 10.25 7.97 8.21
CA ALA A 209 9.41 8.76 7.31
C ALA A 209 7.90 8.51 7.46
N ALA A 210 7.46 7.27 7.74
CA ALA A 210 6.06 6.92 7.94
C ALA A 210 5.76 6.56 9.41
N PRO A 211 5.24 7.47 10.25
CA PRO A 211 5.03 7.23 11.69
C PRO A 211 3.86 6.28 12.04
N GLY A 212 3.31 5.54 11.05
CA GLY A 212 2.25 4.55 11.20
C GLY A 212 2.74 3.12 11.49
N PRO A 213 1.82 2.16 11.75
CA PRO A 213 2.11 0.74 11.68
C PRO A 213 2.73 0.36 10.32
N MET A 214 3.82 -0.41 10.39
CA MET A 214 4.42 -1.05 9.23
C MET A 214 4.36 -2.56 9.44
N ILE A 215 3.74 -3.26 8.50
CA ILE A 215 3.80 -4.71 8.42
C ILE A 215 4.85 -5.05 7.37
N ARG A 216 5.75 -5.98 7.70
CA ARG A 216 6.70 -6.53 6.74
C ARG A 216 6.18 -7.88 6.29
N ALA A 217 5.94 -8.05 5.00
CA ALA A 217 5.88 -9.39 4.43
C ALA A 217 7.28 -9.99 4.51
N SER A 218 7.42 -11.31 4.66
CA SER A 218 8.66 -11.97 4.32
C SER A 218 8.34 -13.35 3.78
N ARG A 219 8.93 -13.69 2.62
CA ARG A 219 8.64 -14.84 1.76
C ARG A 219 7.29 -14.75 1.04
N ARG A 220 7.39 -14.98 -0.28
CA ARG A 220 6.34 -15.33 -1.24
C ARG A 220 5.06 -15.78 -0.54
N PRO A 221 3.96 -15.02 -0.61
CA PRO A 221 2.66 -15.42 -0.06
C PRO A 221 2.18 -16.80 -0.54
N TRP A 222 2.80 -17.33 -1.60
CA TRP A 222 2.49 -18.59 -2.26
C TRP A 222 3.53 -19.73 -2.09
N ALA A 223 4.70 -19.51 -1.49
CA ALA A 223 5.70 -20.57 -1.32
C ALA A 223 5.59 -21.25 0.06
N PHE A 224 4.74 -22.29 0.15
CA PHE A 224 4.75 -23.20 1.28
C PHE A 224 5.95 -24.16 1.21
N ASP A 225 6.91 -23.98 2.11
CA ASP A 225 7.83 -25.04 2.54
C ASP A 225 7.00 -26.17 3.15
N GLY A 226 6.99 -27.34 2.49
CA GLY A 226 6.16 -28.49 2.80
C GLY A 226 6.52 -29.24 4.10
N ARG A 227 6.64 -28.56 5.24
CA ARG A 227 6.78 -29.21 6.57
C ARG A 227 6.00 -28.51 7.70
N GLY A 228 4.74 -28.98 7.87
CA GLY A 228 3.90 -28.87 9.09
C GLY A 228 2.93 -27.68 9.07
N ALA A 229 1.60 -27.79 9.22
CA ALA A 229 0.74 -28.80 9.84
C ALA A 229 -0.60 -28.96 9.05
N PRO A 230 -1.37 -30.04 9.28
CA PRO A 230 -2.55 -30.34 8.47
C PRO A 230 -3.80 -29.61 9.00
N GLY A 231 -4.48 -28.88 8.11
CA GLY A 231 -5.89 -28.54 8.27
C GLY A 231 -6.22 -27.05 8.14
N SER A 232 -7.09 -26.74 7.16
CA SER A 232 -7.80 -25.47 6.91
C SER A 232 -6.96 -24.31 6.38
N ASN A 233 -7.35 -23.53 5.38
CA ASN A 233 -8.40 -23.61 4.36
C ASN A 233 -7.90 -22.68 3.24
N CYS A 234 -8.11 -23.03 1.97
CA CYS A 234 -7.87 -22.12 0.87
C CYS A 234 -8.65 -20.82 1.11
N ALA A 235 -7.99 -19.66 0.98
CA ALA A 235 -8.65 -18.38 0.94
C ALA A 235 -9.68 -18.37 -0.21
N ASP A 236 -10.90 -17.92 0.08
CA ASP A 236 -11.96 -17.74 -0.91
C ASP A 236 -11.62 -16.58 -1.85
N THR A 237 -10.76 -16.85 -2.84
CA THR A 237 -10.55 -15.97 -3.99
C THR A 237 -11.80 -15.98 -4.86
N VAL A 238 -12.49 -14.85 -4.99
CA VAL A 238 -13.55 -14.68 -6.00
C VAL A 238 -12.88 -14.66 -7.38
N ARG A 239 -13.12 -15.71 -8.17
CA ARG A 239 -12.49 -15.95 -9.47
C ARG A 239 -13.17 -15.12 -10.57
N ARG A 240 -12.40 -14.39 -11.38
CA ARG A 240 -12.82 -14.03 -12.76
C ARG A 240 -12.65 -15.25 -13.69
N PRO A 241 -13.52 -15.48 -14.69
CA PRO A 241 -13.48 -16.68 -15.55
C PRO A 241 -12.30 -16.76 -16.54
N ASP A 242 -11.60 -15.65 -16.77
CA ASP A 242 -10.65 -15.45 -17.87
C ASP A 242 -9.20 -15.21 -17.41
N TRP A 243 -8.95 -15.00 -16.13
CA TRP A 243 -7.60 -14.86 -15.59
C TRP A 243 -6.99 -16.23 -15.21
N ARG A 244 -5.82 -16.55 -15.78
CA ARG A 244 -5.04 -17.75 -15.43
C ARG A 244 -3.62 -17.35 -15.00
N PRO A 245 -3.24 -17.56 -13.73
CA PRO A 245 -1.84 -17.43 -13.33
C PRO A 245 -1.02 -18.61 -13.91
N PRO A 246 0.23 -18.38 -14.33
CA PRO A 246 1.08 -19.40 -14.92
C PRO A 246 1.63 -20.36 -13.84
N SER A 247 0.79 -21.25 -13.31
CA SER A 247 1.22 -22.54 -12.69
C SER A 247 0.09 -23.46 -12.19
N CYS A 248 -1.19 -23.17 -12.43
CA CYS A 248 -2.25 -24.14 -12.16
C CYS A 248 -2.40 -25.13 -13.34
N ARG A 249 -1.60 -26.20 -13.36
CA ARG A 249 -1.98 -27.44 -14.05
C ARG A 249 -2.60 -28.40 -13.03
N VAL A 250 -3.76 -28.94 -13.42
CA VAL A 250 -4.57 -29.94 -12.71
C VAL A 250 -3.73 -31.12 -12.23
#